data_AF-A0A2B7YQV1-F1
#
_entry.id   AF-A0A2B7YQV1-F1
#
_cell.length_a   1.000
_cell.length_b   1.000
_cell.length_c   1.000
_cell.angle_alpha   90.00
_cell.angle_beta   90.00
_cell.angle_gamma   90.00
#
_symmetry.space_group_name_H-M   'P 1'
#
loop_
_entity.id
_entity.type
_entity.pdbx_description
1 polymer ?
#
loop_
_entity_poly.entity_id
_entity_poly.type
_entity_poly.pdbx_seq_one_letter_code
_entity_poly.pdbx_strand_id
1 'polypeptide(L)'
;MSTELHDCHQVWWQQEQKRWARSGILTSAEDDHLRFQVGTTVKFQEGHYPNPHKEPDLLIRPKGVSFPTGVMKSGWSESSMRRLQDDMKLWLVGGNGAVHAVLLLKWTKVTGTNSVKGEVELYTRNNQDTPILQHTETVSPVPPQTNSTQQITLTMGMVFGSGILPGSNPNHQLTLEIVGLRGCAAEAMGRMGLVPV
;
A
#
# COMPACT_ATOMS: atom_id res chain seq x y z
N MET A 1 16.45 -2.78 -8.81
CA MET A 1 16.11 -1.83 -9.88
C MET A 1 14.61 -1.77 -9.94
N SER A 2 14.01 -0.58 -9.86
CA SER A 2 12.56 -0.47 -10.01
C SER A 2 12.16 -0.76 -11.46
N THR A 3 10.99 -1.34 -11.65
CA THR A 3 10.40 -1.61 -12.96
C THR A 3 9.05 -0.91 -13.05
N GLU A 4 8.52 -0.75 -14.27
CA GLU A 4 7.18 -0.15 -14.48
C GLU A 4 6.11 -0.80 -13.61
N LEU A 5 6.09 -2.14 -13.53
CA LEU A 5 5.13 -2.88 -12.72
C LEU A 5 5.42 -2.76 -11.21
N HIS A 6 6.68 -2.59 -10.82
CA HIS A 6 7.05 -2.36 -9.42
C HIS A 6 6.40 -1.08 -8.89
N ASP A 7 6.44 0.00 -9.67
CA ASP A 7 5.98 1.34 -9.26
C ASP A 7 4.53 1.67 -9.63
N CYS A 8 3.81 0.80 -10.35
CA CYS A 8 2.45 1.12 -10.85
C CYS A 8 1.47 1.49 -9.73
N HIS A 9 1.70 1.02 -8.50
CA HIS A 9 0.90 1.34 -7.33
C HIS A 9 1.01 2.80 -6.87
N GLN A 10 2.08 3.50 -7.22
CA GLN A 10 2.23 4.94 -6.91
C GLN A 10 1.22 5.77 -7.70
N VAL A 11 1.02 5.43 -8.98
CA VAL A 11 0.00 6.05 -9.83
C VAL A 11 -1.39 5.70 -9.32
N TRP A 12 -1.62 4.43 -8.95
CA TRP A 12 -2.88 3.99 -8.37
C TRP A 12 -3.23 4.77 -7.09
N TRP A 13 -2.33 4.85 -6.11
CA TRP A 13 -2.54 5.62 -4.88
C TRP A 13 -2.92 7.08 -5.18
N GLN A 14 -2.19 7.73 -6.08
CA GLN A 14 -2.48 9.12 -6.45
C GLN A 14 -3.88 9.27 -7.08
N GLN A 15 -4.31 8.31 -7.89
CA GLN A 15 -5.65 8.31 -8.48
C GLN A 15 -6.74 8.12 -7.44
N GLU A 16 -6.57 7.18 -6.50
CA GLU A 16 -7.55 6.96 -5.42
C GLU A 16 -7.65 8.17 -4.49
N GLN A 17 -6.53 8.78 -4.09
CA GLN A 17 -6.55 10.02 -3.29
C GLN A 17 -7.31 11.14 -4.02
N LYS A 18 -7.06 11.35 -5.32
CA LYS A 18 -7.81 12.33 -6.13
C LYS A 18 -9.30 12.01 -6.19
N ARG A 19 -9.68 10.73 -6.22
CA ARG A 19 -11.10 10.33 -6.19
C ARG A 19 -11.73 10.66 -4.86
N TRP A 20 -11.06 10.36 -3.74
CA TRP A 20 -11.57 10.69 -2.40
C TRP A 20 -11.79 12.19 -2.23
N ALA A 21 -10.87 13.02 -2.70
CA ALA A 21 -11.03 14.48 -2.66
C ALA A 21 -12.20 14.96 -3.55
N ARG A 22 -12.31 14.44 -4.78
CA ARG A 22 -13.37 14.84 -5.73
C ARG A 22 -14.77 14.40 -5.32
N SER A 23 -14.89 13.25 -4.65
CA SER A 23 -16.18 12.74 -4.16
C SER A 23 -16.57 13.32 -2.80
N GLY A 24 -15.71 14.13 -2.17
CA GLY A 24 -15.93 14.69 -0.84
C GLY A 24 -15.77 13.70 0.30
N ILE A 25 -15.17 12.52 0.05
CA ILE A 25 -14.74 11.59 1.11
C ILE A 25 -13.65 12.23 1.97
N LEU A 26 -12.71 12.92 1.34
CA LEU A 26 -11.78 13.82 2.01
C LEU A 26 -12.26 15.27 1.82
N THR A 27 -12.24 16.04 2.89
CA THR A 27 -12.32 17.50 2.79
C THR A 27 -11.06 18.06 2.14
N SER A 28 -11.12 19.28 1.60
CA SER A 28 -9.93 19.94 1.03
C SER A 28 -8.79 20.05 2.05
N ALA A 29 -9.11 20.29 3.33
CA ALA A 29 -8.12 20.35 4.39
C ALA A 29 -7.45 18.99 4.65
N GLU A 30 -8.21 17.89 4.64
CA GLU A 30 -7.67 16.55 4.82
C GLU A 30 -6.82 16.11 3.61
N ASP A 31 -7.24 16.41 2.39
CA ASP A 31 -6.45 16.12 1.17
C ASP A 31 -5.14 16.91 1.14
N ASP A 32 -5.17 18.21 1.45
CA ASP A 32 -3.96 19.02 1.59
C ASP A 32 -3.04 18.55 2.73
N HIS A 33 -3.62 17.89 3.74
CA HIS A 33 -2.87 17.34 4.85
C HIS A 33 -2.26 15.98 4.53
N LEU A 34 -2.92 15.16 3.71
CA LEU A 34 -2.48 13.82 3.31
C LEU A 34 -1.39 13.89 2.25
N ARG A 35 -0.18 13.46 2.60
CA ARG A 35 0.95 13.38 1.67
C ARG A 35 1.41 11.94 1.49
N PHE A 36 1.92 11.65 0.31
CA PHE A 36 2.72 10.46 0.05
C PHE A 36 4.10 10.87 -0.47
N GLN A 37 5.09 10.01 -0.25
CA GLN A 37 6.47 10.22 -0.71
C GLN A 37 7.02 8.91 -1.27
N VAL A 38 7.97 9.04 -2.20
CA VAL A 38 8.71 7.95 -2.83
C VAL A 38 10.20 8.28 -2.76
N GLY A 39 11.10 7.30 -2.90
CA GLY A 39 12.55 7.54 -2.87
C GLY A 39 13.07 8.08 -1.52
N THR A 40 12.32 7.89 -0.43
CA THR A 40 12.62 8.49 0.87
C THR A 40 13.10 7.43 1.85
N THR A 41 14.34 7.56 2.32
CA THR A 41 14.89 6.70 3.38
C THR A 41 14.34 7.10 4.75
N VAL A 42 13.68 6.18 5.43
CA VAL A 42 13.21 6.36 6.81
C VAL A 42 14.20 5.71 7.77
N LYS A 43 14.55 6.46 8.82
CA LYS A 43 15.36 5.98 9.93
C LYS A 43 14.46 5.57 11.08
N PHE A 44 14.57 4.33 11.52
CA PHE A 44 13.88 3.85 12.71
C PHE A 44 14.63 4.35 13.95
N GLN A 45 13.92 4.96 14.90
CA GLN A 45 14.57 5.64 16.03
C GLN A 45 14.98 4.68 17.15
N GLU A 46 14.20 3.62 17.45
CA GLU A 46 14.52 2.59 18.46
C GLU A 46 13.80 1.25 18.16
N GLY A 47 14.40 0.08 18.49
CA GLY A 47 13.78 -1.26 18.35
C GLY A 47 14.75 -2.46 18.34
N HIS A 48 14.22 -3.70 18.42
CA HIS A 48 14.96 -4.98 18.43
C HIS A 48 15.82 -5.27 17.18
N TYR A 49 15.75 -4.40 16.16
CA TYR A 49 16.55 -4.50 14.94
C TYR A 49 17.54 -3.33 14.92
N PRO A 50 18.86 -3.56 14.98
CA PRO A 50 19.84 -2.48 15.04
C PRO A 50 19.87 -1.69 13.72
N ASN A 51 19.65 -0.38 13.79
CA ASN A 51 19.81 0.62 12.72
C ASN A 51 19.26 0.26 11.31
N PRO A 52 18.01 -0.23 11.14
CA PRO A 52 17.45 -0.36 9.81
C PRO A 52 17.15 1.03 9.26
N HIS A 53 17.86 1.44 8.22
CA HIS A 53 17.36 2.41 7.27
C HIS A 53 16.56 1.66 6.23
N LYS A 54 15.35 2.11 5.94
CA LYS A 54 14.51 1.48 4.91
C LYS A 54 13.88 2.52 4.00
N GLU A 55 13.95 2.23 2.71
CA GLU A 55 13.24 2.96 1.68
C GLU A 55 11.99 2.15 1.31
N PRO A 56 10.77 2.65 1.60
CA PRO A 56 9.53 2.08 1.09
C PRO A 56 9.34 2.46 -0.39
N ASP A 57 8.51 1.71 -1.10
CA ASP A 57 8.23 2.05 -2.51
C ASP A 57 7.28 3.25 -2.57
N LEU A 58 6.34 3.30 -1.63
CA LEU A 58 5.55 4.48 -1.30
C LEU A 58 5.35 4.53 0.21
N LEU A 59 5.50 5.73 0.80
CA LEU A 59 5.08 5.99 2.17
C LEU A 59 3.95 7.01 2.21
N ILE A 60 3.09 6.86 3.19
CA ILE A 60 1.98 7.77 3.50
C ILE A 60 2.35 8.46 4.80
N ARG A 61 2.31 9.79 4.81
CA ARG A 61 2.69 10.60 5.97
C ARG A 61 1.94 11.93 5.94
N PRO A 62 1.00 12.15 6.86
CA PRO A 62 0.33 13.45 6.98
C PRO A 62 1.32 14.56 7.33
N LYS A 63 0.98 15.78 6.94
CA LYS A 63 1.85 16.94 7.16
C LYS A 63 2.14 17.14 8.65
N GLY A 64 3.42 17.25 9.01
CA GLY A 64 3.84 17.48 10.40
C GLY A 64 3.98 16.21 11.24
N VAL A 65 3.59 15.04 10.72
CA VAL A 65 3.88 13.74 11.35
C VAL A 65 5.32 13.34 11.03
N SER A 66 6.10 12.91 12.02
CA SER A 66 7.53 12.62 11.88
C SER A 66 7.85 11.26 11.25
N PHE A 67 6.97 10.28 11.42
CA PHE A 67 7.11 8.91 10.93
C PHE A 67 5.94 8.55 9.99
N PRO A 68 6.11 7.70 8.98
CA PRO A 68 5.00 7.30 8.12
C PRO A 68 3.91 6.56 8.90
N THR A 69 2.66 6.77 8.48
CA THR A 69 1.46 6.12 9.02
C THR A 69 1.07 4.89 8.20
N GLY A 70 1.40 4.89 6.91
CA GLY A 70 1.18 3.76 6.02
C GLY A 70 2.35 3.56 5.06
N VAL A 71 2.53 2.33 4.59
CA VAL A 71 3.58 1.97 3.62
C VAL A 71 3.01 1.04 2.56
N MET A 72 3.46 1.21 1.32
CA MET A 72 3.23 0.25 0.24
C MET A 72 4.56 -0.32 -0.23
N LYS A 73 4.55 -1.63 -0.51
CA LYS A 73 5.68 -2.38 -1.03
C LYS A 73 5.21 -3.29 -2.15
N SER A 74 6.01 -3.40 -3.18
CA SER A 74 5.77 -4.22 -4.36
C SER A 74 6.94 -5.17 -4.58
N GLY A 75 6.69 -6.34 -5.13
CA GLY A 75 7.78 -7.22 -5.54
C GLY A 75 7.33 -8.50 -6.21
N TRP A 76 8.31 -9.16 -6.81
CA TRP A 76 8.14 -10.47 -7.44
C TRP A 76 8.16 -11.57 -6.38
N SER A 77 7.10 -12.38 -6.34
CA SER A 77 6.91 -13.44 -5.35
C SER A 77 8.05 -14.46 -5.39
N GLU A 78 8.57 -14.76 -6.58
CA GLU A 78 9.61 -15.77 -6.81
C GLU A 78 10.95 -15.37 -6.19
N SER A 79 11.27 -14.07 -6.16
CA SER A 79 12.58 -13.58 -5.74
C SER A 79 12.58 -12.79 -4.43
N SER A 80 11.42 -12.27 -4.01
CA SER A 80 11.35 -11.26 -2.96
C SER A 80 10.32 -11.50 -1.87
N MET A 81 9.53 -12.58 -1.93
CA MET A 81 8.46 -12.85 -0.96
C MET A 81 8.92 -12.75 0.50
N ARG A 82 10.02 -13.42 0.85
CA ARG A 82 10.57 -13.37 2.21
C ARG A 82 10.97 -11.94 2.60
N ARG A 83 11.60 -11.20 1.69
CA ARG A 83 12.00 -9.80 1.92
C ARG A 83 10.79 -8.89 2.10
N LEU A 84 9.72 -9.07 1.32
CA LEU A 84 8.47 -8.31 1.47
C LEU A 84 7.81 -8.55 2.84
N GLN A 85 7.81 -9.80 3.31
CA GLN A 85 7.30 -10.14 4.64
C GLN A 85 8.16 -9.57 5.77
N ASP A 86 9.49 -9.67 5.65
CA ASP A 86 10.42 -9.10 6.62
C ASP A 86 10.30 -7.57 6.67
N ASP A 87 10.14 -6.92 5.51
CA ASP A 87 9.89 -5.49 5.39
C ASP A 87 8.56 -5.08 6.03
N MET A 88 7.48 -5.82 5.77
CA MET A 88 6.18 -5.59 6.41
C MET A 88 6.28 -5.66 7.94
N LYS A 89 6.97 -6.69 8.46
CA LYS A 89 7.18 -6.84 9.91
C LYS A 89 8.01 -5.69 10.47
N LEU A 90 9.07 -5.29 9.77
CA LEU A 90 9.90 -4.15 10.16
C LEU A 90 9.06 -2.86 10.24
N TRP A 91 8.22 -2.59 9.25
CA TRP A 91 7.37 -1.39 9.27
C TRP A 91 6.34 -1.41 10.38
N LEU A 92 5.61 -2.51 10.55
CA LEU A 92 4.55 -2.59 11.55
C LEU A 92 5.10 -2.67 12.98
N VAL A 93 6.08 -3.54 13.23
CA VAL A 93 6.65 -3.76 14.57
C VAL A 93 7.71 -2.70 14.89
N GLY A 94 8.66 -2.49 13.99
CA GLY A 94 9.73 -1.50 14.17
C GLY A 94 9.22 -0.06 14.13
N GLY A 95 8.10 0.19 13.46
CA GLY A 95 7.43 1.51 13.48
C GLY A 95 6.83 1.87 14.84
N ASN A 96 6.84 0.95 15.82
CA ASN A 96 6.50 1.18 17.22
C ASN A 96 5.25 2.05 17.45
N GLY A 97 4.11 1.65 16.87
CA GLY A 97 2.88 2.43 16.99
C GLY A 97 2.60 3.34 15.80
N ALA A 98 3.62 3.88 15.13
CA ALA A 98 3.44 4.92 14.12
C ALA A 98 2.91 4.40 12.77
N VAL A 99 3.33 3.22 12.32
CA VAL A 99 2.80 2.60 11.09
C VAL A 99 1.57 1.76 11.42
N HIS A 100 0.44 2.11 10.85
CA HIS A 100 -0.85 1.47 11.11
C HIS A 100 -1.23 0.44 10.02
N ALA A 101 -0.76 0.65 8.79
CA ALA A 101 -1.09 -0.22 7.66
C ALA A 101 0.11 -0.42 6.71
N VAL A 102 0.27 -1.64 6.22
CA VAL A 102 1.22 -1.98 5.15
C VAL A 102 0.49 -2.72 4.04
N LEU A 103 0.60 -2.21 2.81
CA LEU A 103 0.10 -2.88 1.60
C LEU A 103 1.25 -3.59 0.89
N LEU A 104 1.11 -4.89 0.66
CA LEU A 104 2.04 -5.69 -0.13
C LEU A 104 1.41 -6.03 -1.49
N LEU A 105 2.01 -5.54 -2.58
CA LEU A 105 1.70 -5.93 -3.94
C LEU A 105 2.65 -7.03 -4.39
N LYS A 106 2.09 -8.11 -4.89
CA LYS A 106 2.82 -9.34 -5.17
C LYS A 106 2.56 -9.74 -6.60
N TRP A 107 3.61 -9.77 -7.38
CA TRP A 107 3.57 -10.14 -8.80
C TRP A 107 4.22 -11.49 -8.99
N THR A 108 3.62 -12.33 -9.81
CA THR A 108 4.14 -13.69 -10.08
C THR A 108 4.10 -13.93 -11.58
N LYS A 109 5.26 -14.13 -12.20
CA LYS A 109 5.36 -14.47 -13.62
C LYS A 109 5.02 -15.95 -13.79
N VAL A 110 4.10 -16.24 -14.71
CA VAL A 110 3.73 -17.62 -15.03
C VAL A 110 4.87 -18.26 -15.83
N THR A 111 5.45 -19.33 -15.28
CA THR A 111 6.58 -20.06 -15.86
C THR A 111 6.35 -20.39 -17.32
N GLY A 112 7.35 -20.08 -18.17
CA GLY A 112 7.29 -20.37 -19.61
C GLY A 112 6.41 -19.42 -20.43
N THR A 113 5.87 -18.36 -19.83
CA THR A 113 5.01 -17.38 -20.52
C THR A 113 5.44 -15.94 -20.18
N ASN A 114 4.81 -14.96 -20.83
CA ASN A 114 4.89 -13.54 -20.45
C ASN A 114 3.71 -13.09 -19.56
N SER A 115 2.90 -14.03 -19.09
CA SER A 115 1.74 -13.73 -18.27
C SER A 115 2.13 -13.51 -16.81
N VAL A 116 1.44 -12.60 -16.13
CA VAL A 116 1.71 -12.21 -14.75
C VAL A 116 0.43 -12.24 -13.93
N LYS A 117 0.47 -12.93 -12.79
CA LYS A 117 -0.55 -12.86 -11.75
C LYS A 117 -0.22 -11.73 -10.78
N GLY A 118 -1.24 -11.16 -10.17
CA GLY A 118 -1.09 -10.09 -9.19
C GLY A 118 -2.01 -10.27 -8.00
N GLU A 119 -1.50 -10.01 -6.81
CA GLU A 119 -2.24 -9.98 -5.55
C GLU A 119 -1.86 -8.74 -4.74
N VAL A 120 -2.78 -8.23 -3.95
CA VAL A 120 -2.51 -7.18 -2.97
C VAL A 120 -3.02 -7.61 -1.59
N GLU A 121 -2.19 -7.43 -0.58
CA GLU A 121 -2.47 -7.81 0.81
C GLU A 121 -2.37 -6.58 1.71
N LEU A 122 -3.37 -6.37 2.56
CA LEU A 122 -3.36 -5.37 3.62
C LEU A 122 -2.97 -6.02 4.94
N TYR A 123 -1.87 -5.55 5.53
CA TYR A 123 -1.43 -5.93 6.86
C TYR A 123 -1.62 -4.79 7.86
N THR A 124 -2.05 -5.14 9.06
CA THR A 124 -2.20 -4.24 10.22
C THR A 124 -1.59 -4.90 11.46
N ARG A 125 -1.67 -4.27 12.62
CA ARG A 125 -1.33 -4.89 13.91
C ARG A 125 -2.58 -5.23 14.70
N ASN A 126 -2.54 -6.36 15.39
CA ASN A 126 -3.51 -6.65 16.45
C ASN A 126 -3.13 -5.94 17.76
N ASN A 127 -3.94 -6.14 18.80
CA ASN A 127 -3.72 -5.52 20.12
C ASN A 127 -2.46 -6.01 20.86
N GLN A 128 -1.75 -7.01 20.33
CA GLN A 128 -0.49 -7.54 20.86
C GLN A 128 0.71 -7.12 19.99
N ASP A 129 0.56 -6.05 19.20
CA ASP A 129 1.56 -5.55 18.25
C ASP A 129 2.05 -6.58 17.22
N THR A 130 1.28 -7.65 17.01
CA THR A 130 1.61 -8.69 16.06
C THR A 130 1.00 -8.35 14.70
N PRO A 131 1.80 -8.38 13.61
CA PRO A 131 1.27 -8.20 12.26
C PRO A 131 0.24 -9.27 11.90
N ILE A 132 -0.92 -8.82 11.40
CA ILE A 132 -2.01 -9.68 10.93
C ILE A 132 -2.39 -9.31 9.50
N LEU A 133 -2.76 -10.31 8.70
CA LEU A 133 -3.35 -10.10 7.38
C LEU A 133 -4.82 -9.71 7.58
N GLN A 134 -5.16 -8.49 7.18
CA GLN A 134 -6.51 -7.94 7.33
C GLN A 134 -7.37 -8.25 6.11
N HIS A 135 -6.80 -8.18 4.90
CA HIS A 135 -7.53 -8.35 3.65
C HIS A 135 -6.60 -8.74 2.51
N THR A 136 -7.12 -9.49 1.53
CA THR A 136 -6.41 -9.85 0.30
C THR A 136 -7.33 -9.67 -0.90
N GLU A 137 -6.79 -9.13 -2.00
CA GLU A 137 -7.48 -9.04 -3.28
C GLU A 137 -6.61 -9.57 -4.42
N THR A 138 -7.24 -10.30 -5.34
CA THR A 138 -6.59 -10.71 -6.59
C THR A 138 -6.67 -9.57 -7.61
N VAL A 139 -5.52 -9.10 -8.07
CA VAL A 139 -5.40 -8.11 -9.16
C VAL A 139 -5.53 -8.80 -10.51
N SER A 140 -4.81 -9.90 -10.74
CA SER A 140 -4.89 -10.72 -11.95
C SER A 140 -4.69 -12.22 -11.63
N PRO A 141 -5.52 -13.13 -12.17
CA PRO A 141 -6.64 -12.85 -13.07
C PRO A 141 -7.79 -12.10 -12.40
N VAL A 142 -8.62 -11.44 -13.20
CA VAL A 142 -9.87 -10.85 -12.69
C VAL A 142 -10.76 -12.02 -12.24
N PRO A 143 -11.14 -12.10 -10.95
CA PRO A 143 -12.05 -13.14 -10.48
C PRO A 143 -13.38 -13.10 -11.27
N PRO A 144 -14.03 -14.25 -11.47
CA PRO A 144 -15.38 -14.28 -12.05
C PRO A 144 -16.28 -13.33 -11.28
N GLN A 145 -17.12 -12.55 -11.98
CA GLN A 145 -17.99 -11.54 -11.38
C GLN A 145 -18.73 -12.10 -10.17
N THR A 146 -18.25 -11.78 -8.97
CA THR A 146 -19.01 -11.88 -7.74
C THR A 146 -19.80 -10.57 -7.61
N ASN A 147 -20.93 -10.60 -6.90
CA ASN A 147 -21.74 -9.39 -6.63
C ASN A 147 -21.02 -8.35 -5.72
N SER A 148 -19.70 -8.47 -5.53
CA SER A 148 -18.88 -7.65 -4.65
C SER A 148 -17.86 -6.87 -5.47
N THR A 149 -17.87 -5.53 -5.34
CA THR A 149 -16.77 -4.69 -5.81
C THR A 149 -15.49 -5.09 -5.08
N GLN A 150 -14.43 -5.40 -5.83
CA GLN A 150 -13.12 -5.71 -5.25
C GLN A 150 -12.42 -4.44 -4.83
N GLN A 151 -12.15 -4.33 -3.54
CA GLN A 151 -11.62 -3.13 -2.92
C GLN A 151 -10.83 -3.47 -1.67
N ILE A 152 -9.86 -2.62 -1.33
CA ILE A 152 -9.25 -2.60 -0.01
C ILE A 152 -9.79 -1.39 0.75
N THR A 153 -10.34 -1.63 1.93
CA THR A 153 -10.81 -0.54 2.79
C THR A 153 -9.75 -0.17 3.83
N LEU A 154 -9.24 1.05 3.74
CA LEU A 154 -8.48 1.69 4.82
C LEU A 154 -9.41 2.54 5.69
N THR A 155 -8.94 2.96 6.86
CA THR A 155 -9.63 3.98 7.66
C THR A 155 -8.81 5.27 7.71
N MET A 156 -9.47 6.39 8.00
CA MET A 156 -8.80 7.66 8.30
C MET A 156 -7.76 7.48 9.41
N GLY A 157 -8.06 6.69 10.44
CA GLY A 157 -7.10 6.39 11.51
C GLY A 157 -5.86 5.65 11.03
N MET A 158 -5.98 4.74 10.06
CA MET A 158 -4.82 4.08 9.47
C MET A 158 -3.97 5.04 8.63
N VAL A 159 -4.62 5.91 7.86
CA VAL A 159 -3.95 6.81 6.91
C VAL A 159 -3.37 8.04 7.60
N PHE A 160 -4.05 8.58 8.61
CA PHE A 160 -3.65 9.79 9.30
C PHE A 160 -2.97 9.55 10.65
N GLY A 161 -3.21 8.43 11.31
CA GLY A 161 -2.61 8.13 12.63
C GLY A 161 -2.80 9.28 13.62
N SER A 162 -1.72 9.71 14.27
CA SER A 162 -1.71 10.86 15.17
C SER A 162 -1.88 12.22 14.48
N GLY A 163 -1.80 12.28 13.16
CA GLY A 163 -2.03 13.47 12.34
C GLY A 163 -3.49 13.64 11.90
N ILE A 164 -4.43 12.90 12.46
CA ILE A 164 -5.85 13.08 12.12
C ILE A 164 -6.32 14.49 12.53
N LEU A 165 -7.06 15.16 11.65
CA LEU A 165 -7.52 16.53 11.90
C LEU A 165 -8.63 16.55 12.97
N PRO A 166 -8.72 17.61 13.80
CA PRO A 166 -9.80 17.74 14.78
C PRO A 166 -11.18 17.68 14.13
N GLY A 167 -12.07 16.85 14.68
CA GLY A 167 -13.44 16.67 14.17
C GLY A 167 -13.58 15.57 13.11
N SER A 168 -12.48 15.04 12.55
CA SER A 168 -12.53 13.90 11.63
C SER A 168 -12.84 12.59 12.37
N ASN A 169 -13.60 11.71 11.72
CA ASN A 169 -13.90 10.38 12.25
C ASN A 169 -12.79 9.38 11.87
N PRO A 170 -12.02 8.83 12.84
CA PRO A 170 -10.93 7.88 12.53
C PRO A 170 -11.42 6.59 11.88
N ASN A 171 -12.70 6.23 12.02
CA ASN A 171 -13.28 5.04 11.43
C ASN A 171 -13.89 5.29 10.04
N HIS A 172 -13.85 6.54 9.54
CA HIS A 172 -14.32 6.83 8.19
C HIS A 172 -13.48 6.07 7.17
N GLN A 173 -14.14 5.48 6.18
CA GLN A 173 -13.54 4.52 5.26
C GLN A 173 -12.95 5.21 4.03
N LEU A 174 -11.73 4.80 3.67
CA LEU A 174 -11.02 5.21 2.48
C LEU A 174 -10.82 3.97 1.60
N THR A 175 -11.68 3.83 0.60
CA THR A 175 -11.70 2.66 -0.28
C THR A 175 -10.69 2.80 -1.41
N LEU A 176 -9.84 1.80 -1.57
CA LEU A 176 -8.91 1.65 -2.67
C LEU A 176 -9.47 0.65 -3.69
N GLU A 177 -9.89 1.15 -4.84
CA GLU A 177 -10.54 0.34 -5.88
C GLU A 177 -9.52 -0.52 -6.64
N ILE A 178 -9.69 -1.85 -6.64
CA ILE A 178 -8.75 -2.78 -7.32
C ILE A 178 -8.80 -2.63 -8.83
N VAL A 179 -9.94 -2.17 -9.39
CA VAL A 179 -10.04 -1.87 -10.82
C VAL A 179 -9.04 -0.78 -11.26
N GLY A 180 -8.75 0.21 -10.39
CA GLY A 180 -7.74 1.23 -10.65
C GLY A 180 -6.33 0.63 -10.71
N LEU A 181 -6.00 -0.25 -9.76
CA LEU A 181 -4.72 -0.95 -9.73
C LEU A 181 -4.53 -1.83 -10.97
N ARG A 182 -5.57 -2.53 -11.42
CA ARG A 182 -5.54 -3.34 -12.65
C ARG A 182 -5.19 -2.53 -13.88
N GLY A 183 -5.81 -1.35 -14.03
CA GLY A 183 -5.51 -0.44 -15.13
C GLY A 183 -4.03 -0.03 -15.13
N CYS A 184 -3.53 0.42 -13.98
CA CYS A 184 -2.13 0.81 -13.83
C CYS A 184 -1.16 -0.35 -14.10
N ALA A 185 -1.48 -1.54 -13.59
CA ALA A 185 -0.66 -2.74 -13.77
C ALA A 185 -0.66 -3.21 -15.22
N ALA A 186 -1.80 -3.20 -15.91
CA ALA A 186 -1.90 -3.59 -17.32
C ALA A 186 -1.08 -2.66 -18.23
N GLU A 187 -1.13 -1.35 -17.99
CA GLU A 187 -0.34 -0.36 -18.72
C GLU A 187 1.17 -0.58 -18.51
N ALA A 188 1.58 -0.80 -17.25
CA ALA A 188 2.95 -1.09 -16.88
C ALA A 188 3.46 -2.42 -17.48
N MET A 189 2.65 -3.48 -17.40
CA MET A 189 2.94 -4.78 -18.01
C MET A 189 3.13 -4.63 -19.53
N GLY A 190 2.27 -3.87 -20.21
CA GLY A 190 2.38 -3.60 -21.65
C GLY A 190 3.73 -2.97 -22.03
N ARG A 191 4.22 -2.00 -21.24
CA ARG A 191 5.56 -1.40 -21.45
C ARG A 191 6.71 -2.38 -21.21
N MET A 192 6.48 -3.42 -20.41
CA MET A 192 7.47 -4.46 -20.11
C MET A 192 7.36 -5.69 -21.05
N GLY A 193 6.43 -5.70 -22.01
CA GLY A 193 6.15 -6.88 -22.84
C GLY A 193 5.52 -8.05 -22.08
N LEU A 194 4.88 -7.75 -20.95
CA LEU A 194 4.15 -8.69 -20.11
C LEU A 194 2.64 -8.54 -20.35
N VAL A 195 1.88 -9.56 -19.97
CA VAL A 195 0.41 -9.52 -20.04
C VAL A 195 -0.18 -9.97 -18.69
N PRO A 196 -1.29 -9.37 -18.23
CA PRO A 196 -2.02 -9.95 -17.10
C PRO A 196 -2.56 -11.33 -17.50
N VAL A 197 -2.61 -12.25 -16.53
CA VAL A 197 -3.39 -13.50 -16.65
C VAL A 197 -4.88 -13.18 -16.66
#